data_AF-A0A7W1MB15-F1
#
_entry.id   AF-A0A7W1MB15-F1
#
_cell.length_a   1.000
_cell.length_b   1.000
_cell.length_c   1.000
_cell.angle_alpha   90.00
_cell.angle_beta   90.00
_cell.angle_gamma   90.00
#
_symmetry.space_group_name_H-M   'P 1'
#
loop_
_entity.id
_entity.type
_entity.pdbx_description
1 polymer ?
#
loop_
_entity_poly.entity_id
_entity_poly.type
_entity_poly.pdbx_seq_one_letter_code
_entity_poly.pdbx_strand_id
1 'polypeptide(L)'
;MSKVNALLNERLKKNDNNSKMAAMAQQSASGNLTSFAGVFSISELSSGEKSTIETILNEYALGDKANFSQDLSSLLSITSEVKAINNQAALLHGERIKKAQNILVCYRDGAFTAWLLAAYGNRQTPYNLMQYYEFCEAMPKMLRPQIETMPRQAIYTLASRDGDLEKKQTIIENYKGETKAELLSLIRTVFPLSNEDGRRQNIGESATQTLKRFYRDLKRQPLRLTTPQKSAIKIMLQEILEMVNAAKAI
;
A
#
# COMPACT_ATOMS: atom_id res chain seq x y z
N MET A 1 32.25 18.95 -22.74
CA MET A 1 31.37 19.38 -21.63
C MET A 1 31.97 20.49 -20.75
N SER A 2 33.30 20.61 -20.60
CA SER A 2 33.93 21.63 -19.70
C SER A 2 33.84 23.09 -20.16
N LYS A 3 33.81 23.37 -21.47
CA LYS A 3 33.73 24.75 -22.00
C LYS A 3 32.37 25.43 -21.78
N VAL A 4 31.30 24.66 -21.68
CA VAL A 4 29.94 25.19 -21.42
C VAL A 4 29.81 25.66 -19.97
N ASN A 5 30.39 24.91 -19.03
CA ASN A 5 30.42 25.28 -17.61
C ASN A 5 31.29 26.52 -17.33
N ALA A 6 32.37 26.71 -18.08
CA ALA A 6 33.20 27.91 -17.97
C ALA A 6 32.47 29.17 -18.45
N LEU A 7 31.75 29.10 -19.58
CA LEU A 7 30.96 30.21 -20.12
C LEU A 7 29.73 30.56 -19.27
N LEU A 8 29.13 29.56 -18.62
CA LEU A 8 28.03 29.76 -17.66
C LEU A 8 28.53 30.48 -16.39
N ASN A 9 29.67 30.07 -15.85
CA ASN A 9 30.27 30.71 -14.67
C ASN A 9 30.75 32.14 -14.94
N GLU A 10 31.21 32.44 -16.16
CA GLU A 10 31.56 33.81 -16.56
C GLU A 10 30.33 34.73 -16.67
N ARG A 11 29.18 34.20 -17.14
CA ARG A 11 27.93 34.95 -17.17
C ARG A 11 27.28 35.13 -15.80
N LEU A 12 27.52 34.21 -14.86
CA LEU A 12 26.94 34.23 -13.51
C LEU A 12 27.63 35.20 -12.54
N LYS A 13 28.87 35.62 -12.82
CA LYS A 13 29.61 36.57 -11.98
C LYS A 13 29.15 38.03 -12.12
N LYS A 14 28.25 38.35 -13.06
CA LYS A 14 27.94 39.73 -13.44
C LYS A 14 26.59 40.29 -12.99
N ASN A 15 25.78 39.56 -12.21
CA ASN A 15 24.50 40.08 -11.72
C ASN A 15 24.22 39.64 -10.27
N ASP A 16 24.05 40.62 -9.37
CA ASP A 16 23.70 40.48 -7.95
C ASP A 16 22.28 39.92 -7.67
N ASN A 17 21.68 39.16 -8.60
CA ASN A 17 20.34 38.56 -8.46
C ASN A 17 20.37 37.03 -8.29
N ASN A 18 21.51 36.46 -7.89
CA ASN A 18 21.75 35.00 -7.89
C ASN A 18 20.99 34.18 -6.81
N SER A 19 20.22 34.78 -5.90
CA SER A 19 19.50 33.99 -4.88
C SER A 19 18.37 33.14 -5.48
N LYS A 20 17.66 33.65 -6.49
CA LYS A 20 16.55 32.92 -7.12
C LYS A 20 17.01 31.78 -8.03
N MET A 21 18.10 31.94 -8.76
CA MET A 21 18.65 30.87 -9.60
C MET A 21 19.36 29.79 -8.77
N ALA A 22 20.06 30.16 -7.71
CA ALA A 22 20.62 29.18 -6.77
C ALA A 22 19.50 28.40 -6.06
N ALA A 23 18.42 29.07 -5.65
CA ALA A 23 17.23 28.42 -5.10
C ALA A 23 16.55 27.49 -6.12
N MET A 24 16.42 27.89 -7.39
CA MET A 24 15.91 27.02 -8.46
C MET A 24 16.85 25.84 -8.76
N ALA A 25 18.16 26.02 -8.70
CA ALA A 25 19.11 24.93 -8.88
C ALA A 25 19.07 23.93 -7.71
N GLN A 26 18.92 24.42 -6.47
CA GLN A 26 18.66 23.57 -5.31
C GLN A 26 17.31 22.86 -5.41
N GLN A 27 16.25 23.54 -5.84
CA GLN A 27 14.94 22.93 -6.08
C GLN A 27 14.96 21.90 -7.22
N SER A 28 15.81 22.10 -8.24
CA SER A 28 16.04 21.13 -9.32
C SER A 28 16.77 19.90 -8.78
N ALA A 29 17.82 20.12 -8.00
CA ALA A 29 18.60 19.04 -7.39
C ALA A 29 17.80 18.25 -6.33
N SER A 30 16.80 18.87 -5.70
CA SER A 30 15.92 18.25 -4.71
C SER A 30 14.65 17.63 -5.33
N GLY A 31 14.51 17.59 -6.65
CA GLY A 31 13.33 17.00 -7.33
C GLY A 31 12.05 17.86 -7.33
N ASN A 32 12.11 19.08 -6.81
CA ASN A 32 10.97 20.00 -6.67
C ASN A 32 10.61 20.77 -7.97
N LEU A 33 11.30 20.50 -9.08
CA LEU A 33 11.04 21.11 -10.40
C LEU A 33 10.53 20.13 -11.45
N THR A 34 10.04 18.97 -11.03
CA THR A 34 9.24 18.13 -11.94
C THR A 34 7.96 18.88 -12.33
N SER A 35 7.46 18.68 -13.55
CA SER A 35 6.18 19.23 -14.05
C SER A 35 4.95 18.88 -13.17
N PHE A 36 5.18 18.09 -12.12
CA PHE A 36 4.24 17.55 -11.17
C PHE A 36 4.24 18.30 -9.81
N ALA A 37 5.25 19.13 -9.50
CA ALA A 37 5.40 19.78 -8.19
C ALA A 37 4.27 20.76 -7.81
N GLY A 38 3.45 21.21 -8.77
CA GLY A 38 2.30 22.10 -8.52
C GLY A 38 0.95 21.39 -8.36
N VAL A 39 0.85 20.10 -8.67
CA VAL A 39 -0.41 19.33 -8.69
C VAL A 39 -0.42 18.20 -7.65
N PHE A 40 0.76 17.73 -7.25
CA PHE A 40 0.95 16.57 -6.39
C PHE A 40 1.61 17.00 -5.06
N SER A 41 0.99 16.69 -3.92
CA SER A 41 1.66 16.78 -2.61
C SER A 41 2.70 15.65 -2.54
N ILE A 42 3.95 15.95 -2.91
CA ILE A 42 5.04 14.98 -2.74
C ILE A 42 5.24 14.76 -1.24
N SER A 43 4.78 13.61 -0.76
CA SER A 43 5.01 13.17 0.61
C SER A 43 6.41 12.59 0.72
N GLU A 44 7.19 13.02 1.71
CA GLU A 44 8.50 12.45 1.97
C GLU A 44 8.42 10.96 2.33
N LEU A 45 9.43 10.21 1.90
CA LEU A 45 9.61 8.81 2.31
C LEU A 45 10.05 8.74 3.76
N SER A 46 9.49 7.77 4.49
CA SER A 46 9.92 7.44 5.85
C SER A 46 11.38 6.94 5.88
N SER A 47 12.01 6.99 7.06
CA SER A 47 13.36 6.44 7.27
C SER A 47 13.44 4.96 6.92
N GLY A 48 12.41 4.18 7.25
CA GLY A 48 12.32 2.76 6.89
C GLY A 48 12.24 2.52 5.38
N GLU A 49 11.46 3.32 4.66
CA GLU A 49 11.39 3.26 3.19
C GLU A 49 12.75 3.62 2.56
N LYS A 50 13.39 4.69 3.05
CA LYS A 50 14.72 5.11 2.59
C LYS A 50 15.76 4.00 2.80
N SER A 51 15.78 3.40 3.99
CA SER A 51 16.67 2.30 4.34
C SER A 51 16.41 1.05 3.49
N THR A 52 15.14 0.72 3.24
CA THR A 52 14.77 -0.44 2.39
C THR A 52 15.31 -0.26 0.97
N ILE A 53 15.17 0.93 0.38
CA ILE A 53 15.68 1.24 -0.96
C ILE A 53 17.21 1.16 -0.98
N GLU A 54 17.87 1.68 0.04
CA GLU A 54 19.32 1.56 0.19
C GLU A 54 19.78 0.10 0.30
N THR A 55 19.05 -0.75 1.04
CA THR A 55 19.33 -2.19 1.13
C THR A 55 19.18 -2.86 -0.23
N ILE A 56 18.11 -2.57 -0.98
CA ILE A 56 17.92 -3.11 -2.34
C ILE A 56 19.12 -2.75 -3.23
N LEU A 57 19.56 -1.49 -3.22
CA LEU A 57 20.69 -1.07 -4.05
C LEU A 57 21.97 -1.79 -3.64
N ASN A 58 22.19 -1.98 -2.34
CA ASN A 58 23.36 -2.69 -1.83
C ASN A 58 23.34 -4.18 -2.17
N GLU A 59 22.19 -4.85 -2.06
CA GLU A 59 22.02 -6.29 -2.29
C GLU A 59 22.21 -6.65 -3.76
N TYR A 60 21.77 -5.78 -4.67
CA TYR A 60 21.81 -6.02 -6.12
C TYR A 60 22.94 -5.28 -6.84
N ALA A 61 23.83 -4.58 -6.12
CA ALA A 61 25.00 -3.96 -6.72
C ALA A 61 26.00 -5.01 -7.23
N LEU A 62 26.31 -4.97 -8.52
CA LEU A 62 27.38 -5.77 -9.13
C LEU A 62 28.62 -4.88 -9.34
N GLY A 63 29.69 -5.12 -8.58
CA GLY A 63 30.97 -4.43 -8.77
C GLY A 63 30.99 -2.99 -8.21
N ASP A 64 31.61 -2.08 -8.96
CA ASP A 64 32.05 -0.78 -8.46
C ASP A 64 30.87 0.19 -8.21
N LYS A 65 30.79 0.73 -6.99
CA LYS A 65 29.66 1.54 -6.48
C LYS A 65 29.76 3.03 -6.85
N ALA A 66 30.41 3.35 -7.97
CA ALA A 66 30.77 4.72 -8.34
C ALA A 66 29.58 5.69 -8.39
N ASN A 67 28.38 5.19 -8.75
CA ASN A 67 27.17 6.01 -8.87
C ASN A 67 26.16 5.79 -7.73
N PHE A 68 26.49 5.00 -6.70
CA PHE A 68 25.53 4.54 -5.69
C PHE A 68 24.75 5.68 -5.03
N SER A 69 25.45 6.75 -4.62
CA SER A 69 24.79 7.89 -3.98
C SER A 69 23.82 8.63 -4.91
N GLN A 70 24.15 8.72 -6.20
CA GLN A 70 23.30 9.37 -7.19
C GLN A 70 22.09 8.51 -7.54
N ASP A 71 22.29 7.20 -7.69
CA ASP A 71 21.23 6.23 -7.96
C ASP A 71 20.26 6.15 -6.78
N LEU A 72 20.79 6.11 -5.55
CA LEU A 72 19.97 6.14 -4.33
C LEU A 72 19.12 7.41 -4.30
N SER A 73 19.71 8.59 -4.46
CA SER A 73 18.97 9.86 -4.47
C SER A 73 17.88 9.87 -5.54
N SER A 74 18.18 9.35 -6.73
CA SER A 74 17.23 9.31 -7.86
C SER A 74 16.07 8.37 -7.57
N LEU A 75 16.34 7.18 -7.02
CA LEU A 75 15.31 6.20 -6.67
C LEU A 75 14.44 6.65 -5.52
N LEU A 76 14.99 7.38 -4.54
CA LEU A 76 14.18 8.01 -3.49
C LEU A 76 13.20 9.03 -4.09
N SER A 77 13.67 9.89 -5.01
CA SER A 77 12.81 10.86 -5.71
C SER A 77 11.69 10.15 -6.49
N ILE A 78 12.06 9.21 -7.38
CA ILE A 78 11.12 8.46 -8.21
C ILE A 78 10.09 7.73 -7.34
N THR A 79 10.53 7.11 -6.23
CA THR A 79 9.62 6.39 -5.34
C THR A 79 8.63 7.34 -4.66
N SER A 80 9.07 8.52 -4.23
CA SER A 80 8.18 9.54 -3.67
C SER A 80 7.14 10.03 -4.69
N GLU A 81 7.55 10.24 -5.95
CA GLU A 81 6.66 10.64 -7.05
C GLU A 81 5.63 9.56 -7.36
N VAL A 82 6.06 8.29 -7.46
CA VAL A 82 5.16 7.15 -7.67
C VAL A 82 4.14 7.05 -6.54
N LYS A 83 4.56 7.28 -5.28
CA LYS A 83 3.66 7.28 -4.11
C LYS A 83 2.63 8.40 -4.20
N ALA A 84 3.06 9.61 -4.57
CA ALA A 84 2.19 10.78 -4.76
C ALA A 84 1.18 10.57 -5.89
N ILE A 85 1.61 10.05 -7.04
CA ILE A 85 0.73 9.69 -8.16
C ILE A 85 -0.34 8.69 -7.71
N ASN A 86 0.07 7.63 -7.01
CA ASN A 86 -0.85 6.62 -6.52
C ASN A 86 -1.83 7.17 -5.47
N ASN A 87 -1.41 8.13 -4.64
CA ASN A 87 -2.29 8.80 -3.66
C ASN A 87 -3.39 9.58 -4.39
N GLN A 88 -2.98 10.44 -5.32
CA GLN A 88 -3.91 11.29 -6.04
C GLN A 88 -4.85 10.48 -6.94
N ALA A 89 -4.33 9.46 -7.63
CA ALA A 89 -5.16 8.55 -8.41
C ALA A 89 -6.24 7.92 -7.52
N ALA A 90 -5.89 7.47 -6.32
CA ALA A 90 -6.87 6.85 -5.43
C ALA A 90 -7.99 7.82 -5.01
N LEU A 91 -7.65 9.06 -4.65
CA LEU A 91 -8.64 10.09 -4.31
C LEU A 91 -9.54 10.45 -5.49
N LEU A 92 -8.95 10.67 -6.68
CA LEU A 92 -9.69 11.07 -7.88
C LEU A 92 -10.65 9.96 -8.32
N HIS A 93 -10.19 8.71 -8.36
CA HIS A 93 -11.06 7.58 -8.66
C HIS A 93 -12.17 7.44 -7.61
N GLY A 94 -11.84 7.53 -6.31
CA GLY A 94 -12.81 7.44 -5.24
C GLY A 94 -13.93 8.49 -5.35
N GLU A 95 -13.58 9.74 -5.63
CA GLU A 95 -14.54 10.83 -5.85
C GLU A 95 -15.48 10.52 -7.02
N ARG A 96 -14.94 10.06 -8.16
CA ARG A 96 -15.76 9.72 -9.35
C ARG A 96 -16.65 8.52 -9.11
N ILE A 97 -16.17 7.51 -8.40
CA ILE A 97 -16.97 6.35 -8.00
C ILE A 97 -18.10 6.77 -7.07
N LYS A 98 -17.83 7.65 -6.09
CA LYS A 98 -18.88 8.17 -5.20
C LYS A 98 -19.96 8.95 -5.96
N LYS A 99 -19.57 9.76 -6.94
CA LYS A 99 -20.53 10.45 -7.83
C LYS A 99 -21.39 9.44 -8.61
N ALA A 100 -20.79 8.38 -9.16
CA ALA A 100 -21.53 7.33 -9.83
C ALA A 100 -22.49 6.59 -8.88
N GLN A 101 -22.07 6.32 -7.63
CA GLN A 101 -22.93 5.74 -6.60
C GLN A 101 -24.16 6.62 -6.33
N ASN A 102 -23.97 7.93 -6.18
CA ASN A 102 -25.06 8.87 -5.92
C ASN A 102 -26.06 8.95 -7.10
N ILE A 103 -25.59 8.79 -8.34
CA ILE A 103 -26.48 8.72 -9.52
C ILE A 103 -27.27 7.40 -9.51
N LEU A 104 -26.59 6.29 -9.22
CA LEU A 104 -27.15 4.94 -9.36
C LEU A 104 -28.02 4.51 -8.16
N VAL A 105 -28.07 5.30 -7.07
CA VAL A 105 -28.90 5.00 -5.89
C VAL A 105 -30.40 4.98 -6.20
N CYS A 106 -30.86 5.72 -7.22
CA CYS A 106 -32.25 5.77 -7.64
C CYS A 106 -32.65 4.62 -8.58
N TYR A 107 -31.73 3.71 -8.89
CA TYR A 107 -31.95 2.56 -9.76
C TYR A 107 -32.13 1.29 -8.95
N ARG A 108 -32.56 0.20 -9.60
CA ARG A 108 -32.71 -1.11 -8.96
C ARG A 108 -31.44 -1.56 -8.24
N ASP A 109 -31.62 -2.35 -7.20
CA ASP A 109 -30.52 -2.98 -6.47
C ASP A 109 -29.55 -3.70 -7.40
N GLY A 110 -28.26 -3.51 -7.13
CA GLY A 110 -27.18 -4.06 -7.95
C GLY A 110 -26.78 -3.23 -9.16
N ALA A 111 -27.49 -2.14 -9.50
CA ALA A 111 -27.08 -1.23 -10.59
C ALA A 111 -25.66 -0.68 -10.40
N PHE A 112 -25.34 -0.21 -9.18
CA PHE A 112 -24.01 0.25 -8.85
C PHE A 112 -22.96 -0.86 -9.00
N THR A 113 -23.22 -2.05 -8.45
CA THR A 113 -22.31 -3.20 -8.58
C THR A 113 -22.06 -3.60 -10.04
N ALA A 114 -23.11 -3.61 -10.86
CA ALA A 114 -22.99 -3.88 -12.29
C ALA A 114 -22.13 -2.84 -13.01
N TRP A 115 -22.28 -1.54 -12.66
CA TRP A 115 -21.43 -0.48 -13.18
C TRP A 115 -19.96 -0.65 -12.75
N LEU A 116 -19.70 -1.02 -11.49
CA LEU A 116 -18.32 -1.29 -11.03
C LEU A 116 -17.68 -2.43 -11.83
N LEU A 117 -18.42 -3.51 -12.09
CA LEU A 117 -17.95 -4.63 -12.91
C LEU A 117 -17.68 -4.20 -14.35
N ALA A 118 -18.56 -3.38 -14.94
CA ALA A 118 -18.37 -2.89 -16.30
C ALA A 118 -17.17 -1.93 -16.45
N ALA A 119 -16.95 -1.04 -15.48
CA ALA A 119 -15.91 -0.01 -15.54
C ALA A 119 -14.54 -0.48 -15.04
N TYR A 120 -14.47 -1.37 -14.05
CA TYR A 120 -13.23 -1.80 -13.39
C TYR A 120 -12.93 -3.30 -13.54
N GLY A 121 -13.85 -4.10 -14.07
CA GLY A 121 -13.72 -5.56 -14.16
C GLY A 121 -13.79 -6.29 -12.81
N ASN A 122 -13.93 -5.56 -11.70
CA ASN A 122 -14.03 -6.13 -10.34
C ASN A 122 -14.72 -5.14 -9.39
N ARG A 123 -15.26 -5.65 -8.28
CA ARG A 123 -15.88 -4.82 -7.24
C ARG A 123 -14.89 -4.32 -6.19
N GLN A 124 -13.86 -5.10 -5.86
CA GLN A 124 -13.02 -4.86 -4.68
C GLN A 124 -12.22 -3.56 -4.79
N THR A 125 -11.52 -3.36 -5.91
CA THR A 125 -10.69 -2.18 -6.14
C THR A 125 -11.50 -0.90 -6.06
N PRO A 126 -12.61 -0.73 -6.81
CA PRO A 126 -13.36 0.52 -6.73
C PRO A 126 -14.04 0.74 -5.37
N TYR A 127 -14.46 -0.32 -4.66
CA TYR A 127 -14.93 -0.14 -3.28
C TYR A 127 -13.84 0.38 -2.34
N ASN A 128 -12.62 -0.16 -2.42
CA ASN A 128 -11.49 0.32 -1.62
C ASN A 128 -11.17 1.79 -1.92
N LEU A 129 -11.21 2.19 -3.21
CA LEU A 129 -10.96 3.56 -3.63
C LEU A 129 -12.03 4.53 -3.14
N MET A 130 -13.30 4.15 -3.25
CA MET A 130 -14.43 4.94 -2.75
C MET A 130 -14.35 5.11 -1.22
N GLN A 131 -14.14 4.03 -0.48
CA GLN A 131 -14.01 4.07 0.98
C GLN A 131 -12.80 4.89 1.43
N TYR A 132 -11.68 4.79 0.71
CA TYR A 132 -10.50 5.63 0.95
C TYR A 132 -10.81 7.11 0.79
N TYR A 133 -11.50 7.49 -0.29
CA TYR A 133 -11.93 8.86 -0.52
C TYR A 133 -12.87 9.36 0.58
N GLU A 134 -13.93 8.60 0.90
CA GLU A 134 -14.88 8.95 1.96
C GLU A 134 -14.19 9.11 3.31
N PHE A 135 -13.23 8.24 3.62
CA PHE A 135 -12.44 8.32 4.83
C PHE A 135 -11.58 9.59 4.88
N CYS A 136 -10.91 9.95 3.78
CA CYS A 136 -10.11 11.18 3.71
C CYS A 136 -10.96 12.46 3.78
N GLU A 137 -12.21 12.42 3.32
CA GLU A 137 -13.17 13.52 3.44
C GLU A 137 -13.73 13.64 4.87
N ALA A 138 -13.91 12.52 5.57
CA ALA A 138 -14.36 12.50 6.96
C ALA A 138 -13.26 12.92 7.97
N MET A 139 -11.99 12.78 7.61
CA MET A 139 -10.85 13.13 8.46
C MET A 139 -10.54 14.63 8.48
N PRO A 140 -10.03 15.17 9.61
CA PRO A 140 -9.47 16.52 9.64
C PRO A 140 -8.44 16.74 8.54
N LYS A 141 -8.55 17.86 7.81
CA LYS A 141 -7.66 18.16 6.66
C LYS A 141 -6.17 18.15 7.02
N MET A 142 -5.84 18.51 8.25
CA MET A 142 -4.47 18.48 8.79
C MET A 142 -3.84 17.08 8.86
N LEU A 143 -4.64 16.01 8.87
CA LEU A 143 -4.15 14.63 8.91
C LEU A 143 -3.95 14.02 7.52
N ARG A 144 -4.37 14.70 6.44
CA ARG A 144 -4.18 14.18 5.07
C ARG A 144 -2.73 13.85 4.73
N PRO A 145 -1.73 14.70 5.06
CA PRO A 145 -0.34 14.35 4.82
C PRO A 145 0.07 13.06 5.55
N GLN A 146 -0.39 12.86 6.78
CA GLN A 146 -0.09 11.64 7.55
C GLN A 146 -0.73 10.41 6.91
N ILE A 147 -2.01 10.49 6.49
CA ILE A 147 -2.69 9.41 5.76
C ILE A 147 -1.93 9.04 4.47
N GLU A 148 -1.42 10.03 3.74
CA GLU A 148 -0.67 9.83 2.49
C GLU A 148 0.67 9.10 2.70
N THR A 149 1.25 9.20 3.90
CA THR A 149 2.47 8.48 4.26
C THR A 149 2.24 7.01 4.63
N MET A 150 1.02 6.66 5.06
CA MET A 150 0.69 5.34 5.58
C MET A 150 0.60 4.26 4.48
N PRO A 151 0.85 2.97 4.80
CA PRO A 151 0.73 1.88 3.84
C PRO A 151 -0.69 1.78 3.26
N ARG A 152 -0.82 1.83 1.92
CA ARG A 152 -2.12 1.88 1.23
C ARG A 152 -3.11 0.81 1.69
N GLN A 153 -2.65 -0.43 1.74
CA GLN A 153 -3.50 -1.57 2.12
C GLN A 153 -4.00 -1.45 3.56
N ALA A 154 -3.18 -0.88 4.45
CA ALA A 154 -3.56 -0.64 5.83
C ALA A 154 -4.63 0.45 5.91
N ILE A 155 -4.49 1.56 5.16
CA ILE A 155 -5.54 2.58 5.11
C ILE A 155 -6.83 2.06 4.49
N TYR A 156 -6.76 1.30 3.38
CA TYR A 156 -7.96 0.69 2.82
C TYR A 156 -8.67 -0.20 3.85
N THR A 157 -7.90 -0.95 4.62
CA THR A 157 -8.44 -1.76 5.71
C THR A 157 -9.09 -0.86 6.77
N LEU A 158 -8.39 0.15 7.29
CA LEU A 158 -8.91 1.08 8.30
C LEU A 158 -10.18 1.80 7.85
N ALA A 159 -10.19 2.31 6.62
CA ALA A 159 -11.33 2.98 6.00
C ALA A 159 -12.54 2.05 5.92
N SER A 160 -12.33 0.80 5.47
CA SER A 160 -13.37 -0.21 5.26
C SER A 160 -13.95 -0.86 6.52
N ARG A 161 -13.33 -0.65 7.68
CA ARG A 161 -13.76 -1.27 8.94
C ARG A 161 -14.88 -0.46 9.57
N ASP A 162 -15.89 -1.13 10.08
CA ASP A 162 -16.89 -0.45 10.90
C ASP A 162 -16.27 -0.10 12.26
N GLY A 163 -16.67 1.05 12.81
CA GLY A 163 -16.19 1.53 14.10
C GLY A 163 -16.09 3.05 14.18
N ASP A 164 -15.82 3.51 15.40
CA ASP A 164 -15.74 4.92 15.74
C ASP A 164 -14.65 5.65 14.95
N LEU A 165 -15.03 6.79 14.36
CA LEU A 165 -14.15 7.64 13.56
C LEU A 165 -13.02 8.23 14.42
N GLU A 166 -13.30 8.57 15.68
CA GLU A 166 -12.30 9.13 16.61
C GLU A 166 -11.16 8.14 16.87
N LYS A 167 -11.48 6.86 17.06
CA LYS A 167 -10.47 5.81 17.21
C LYS A 167 -9.62 5.63 15.95
N LYS A 168 -10.23 5.76 14.76
CA LYS A 168 -9.48 5.71 13.50
C LYS A 168 -8.55 6.91 13.36
N GLN A 169 -9.01 8.09 13.78
CA GLN A 169 -8.22 9.31 13.84
C GLN A 169 -6.99 9.13 14.76
N THR A 170 -7.18 8.57 15.96
CA THR A 170 -6.08 8.30 16.90
C THR A 170 -5.02 7.37 16.30
N ILE A 171 -5.40 6.37 15.49
CA ILE A 171 -4.42 5.52 14.78
C ILE A 171 -3.61 6.33 13.77
N ILE A 172 -4.26 7.25 13.05
CA ILE A 172 -3.56 8.13 12.10
C ILE A 172 -2.60 9.03 12.86
N GLU A 173 -3.07 9.77 13.86
CA GLU A 173 -2.26 10.73 14.63
C GLU A 173 -1.01 10.10 15.24
N ASN A 174 -1.14 8.86 15.72
CA ASN A 174 -0.05 8.14 16.36
C ASN A 174 0.85 7.36 15.38
N TYR A 175 0.59 7.41 14.07
CA TYR A 175 1.40 6.72 13.08
C TYR A 175 2.80 7.33 13.01
N LYS A 176 3.83 6.50 13.28
CA LYS A 176 5.25 6.87 13.35
C LYS A 176 6.11 6.16 12.30
N GLY A 177 5.48 5.59 11.27
CA GLY A 177 6.19 4.85 10.23
C GLY A 177 6.16 3.33 10.41
N GLU A 178 5.21 2.80 11.19
CA GLU A 178 4.98 1.37 11.36
C GLU A 178 4.84 0.67 10.01
N THR A 179 5.36 -0.55 9.93
CA THR A 179 5.25 -1.36 8.72
C THR A 179 3.78 -1.70 8.43
N LYS A 180 3.53 -2.06 7.16
CA LYS A 180 2.21 -2.55 6.74
C LYS A 180 1.68 -3.68 7.63
N ALA A 181 2.56 -4.60 8.05
CA ALA A 181 2.17 -5.75 8.86
C ALA A 181 1.76 -5.35 10.27
N GLU A 182 2.55 -4.48 10.91
CA GLU A 182 2.27 -3.96 12.26
C GLU A 182 0.97 -3.16 12.27
N LEU A 183 0.81 -2.25 11.31
CA LEU A 183 -0.39 -1.42 11.22
C LEU A 183 -1.64 -2.24 10.92
N LEU A 184 -1.56 -3.24 10.03
CA LEU A 184 -2.67 -4.17 9.80
C LEU A 184 -3.02 -4.99 11.05
N SER A 185 -2.01 -5.41 11.82
CA SER A 185 -2.23 -6.12 13.08
C SER A 185 -2.97 -5.24 14.08
N LEU A 186 -2.50 -4.00 14.28
CA LEU A 186 -3.15 -3.01 15.14
C LEU A 186 -4.61 -2.77 14.72
N ILE A 187 -4.87 -2.52 13.43
CA ILE A 187 -6.22 -2.28 12.91
C ILE A 187 -7.14 -3.46 13.19
N ARG A 188 -6.67 -4.70 13.01
CA ARG A 188 -7.47 -5.91 13.24
C ARG A 188 -7.79 -6.13 14.72
N THR A 189 -6.88 -5.73 15.61
CA THR A 189 -7.10 -5.79 17.06
C THR A 189 -8.10 -4.73 17.52
N VAL A 190 -7.96 -3.49 17.04
CA VAL A 190 -8.83 -2.37 17.44
C VAL A 190 -10.22 -2.47 16.80
N PHE A 191 -10.29 -2.92 15.54
CA PHE A 191 -11.51 -3.06 14.76
C PHE A 191 -11.67 -4.50 14.27
N PRO A 192 -12.02 -5.47 15.14
CA PRO A 192 -12.23 -6.86 14.73
C PRO A 192 -13.40 -6.97 13.74
N LEU A 193 -13.39 -8.00 12.87
CA LEU A 193 -14.53 -8.24 11.97
C LEU A 193 -15.71 -8.72 12.80
N SER A 194 -16.92 -8.28 12.46
CA SER A 194 -18.13 -8.85 13.04
C SER A 194 -18.30 -10.32 12.61
N ASN A 195 -19.12 -11.07 13.35
CA ASN A 195 -19.38 -12.47 13.03
C ASN A 195 -20.09 -12.66 11.68
N GLU A 196 -20.81 -11.64 11.22
CA GLU A 196 -21.59 -11.65 9.97
C GLU A 196 -20.84 -11.04 8.78
N ASP A 197 -19.63 -10.53 8.98
CA ASP A 197 -18.86 -9.89 7.91
C ASP A 197 -18.38 -10.94 6.90
N GLY A 198 -18.86 -10.86 5.66
CA GLY A 198 -18.49 -11.76 4.57
C GLY A 198 -17.01 -11.71 4.15
N ARG A 199 -16.20 -10.76 4.67
CA ARG A 199 -14.74 -10.74 4.54
C ARG A 199 -14.05 -11.65 5.55
N ARG A 200 -14.75 -12.11 6.59
CA ARG A 200 -14.21 -13.07 7.54
C ARG A 200 -13.99 -14.37 6.79
N GLN A 201 -12.73 -14.78 6.71
CA GLN A 201 -12.38 -16.04 6.06
C GLN A 201 -13.15 -17.15 6.77
N ASN A 202 -14.02 -17.86 6.05
CA ASN A 202 -14.63 -19.07 6.58
C ASN A 202 -13.49 -20.06 6.80
N ILE A 203 -13.05 -20.17 8.06
CA ILE A 203 -11.91 -20.99 8.45
C ILE A 203 -12.15 -22.44 8.01
N GLY A 204 -13.41 -22.92 8.11
CA GLY A 204 -13.79 -24.24 7.64
C GLY A 204 -13.62 -24.39 6.12
N GLU A 205 -14.07 -23.42 5.33
CA GLU A 205 -13.92 -23.47 3.87
C GLU A 205 -12.45 -23.37 3.43
N SER A 206 -11.69 -22.46 4.03
CA SER A 206 -10.26 -22.28 3.75
C SER A 206 -9.41 -23.49 4.16
N ALA A 207 -9.69 -24.07 5.34
CA ALA A 207 -9.07 -25.30 5.79
C ALA A 207 -9.40 -26.47 4.85
N THR A 208 -10.66 -26.59 4.44
CA THR A 208 -11.12 -27.61 3.50
C THR A 208 -10.43 -27.49 2.14
N GLN A 209 -10.32 -26.28 1.58
CA GLN A 209 -9.63 -26.05 0.31
C GLN A 209 -8.13 -26.37 0.40
N THR A 210 -7.49 -26.03 1.52
CA THR A 210 -6.06 -26.31 1.76
C THR A 210 -5.80 -27.81 1.87
N LEU A 211 -6.63 -28.55 2.62
CA LEU A 211 -6.52 -30.01 2.73
C LEU A 211 -6.79 -30.71 1.38
N LYS A 212 -7.77 -30.23 0.60
CA LYS A 212 -8.03 -30.73 -0.77
C LYS A 212 -6.83 -30.52 -1.70
N ARG A 213 -6.16 -29.37 -1.60
CA ARG A 213 -4.94 -29.09 -2.36
C ARG A 213 -3.81 -30.03 -1.94
N PHE A 214 -3.54 -30.14 -0.63
CA PHE A 214 -2.53 -31.04 -0.08
C PHE A 214 -2.75 -32.49 -0.54
N TYR A 215 -3.98 -33.00 -0.44
CA TYR A 215 -4.34 -34.33 -0.92
C TYR A 215 -4.05 -34.51 -2.42
N ARG A 216 -4.40 -33.51 -3.25
CA ARG A 216 -4.15 -33.54 -4.69
C ARG A 216 -2.66 -33.57 -5.01
N ASP A 217 -1.86 -32.81 -4.28
CA ASP A 217 -0.40 -32.73 -4.46
C ASP A 217 0.25 -34.07 -4.08
N LEU A 218 -0.18 -34.69 -2.97
CA LEU A 218 0.23 -36.04 -2.60
C LEU A 218 -0.16 -37.09 -3.66
N LYS A 219 -1.34 -36.96 -4.28
CA LYS A 219 -1.82 -37.91 -5.30
C LYS A 219 -1.07 -37.79 -6.63
N ARG A 220 -0.52 -36.61 -6.96
CA ARG A 220 0.07 -36.31 -8.29
C ARG A 220 1.53 -36.74 -8.44
N GLN A 221 2.25 -36.97 -7.35
CA GLN A 221 3.66 -37.35 -7.40
C GLN A 221 3.94 -38.63 -6.60
N PRO A 222 4.92 -39.45 -7.02
CA PRO A 222 5.40 -40.54 -6.18
C PRO A 222 5.99 -39.96 -4.89
N LEU A 223 5.28 -40.13 -3.77
CA LEU A 223 5.72 -39.60 -2.47
C LEU A 223 7.06 -40.22 -2.06
N ARG A 224 8.10 -39.39 -2.00
CA ARG A 224 9.36 -39.72 -1.32
C ARG A 224 9.41 -38.98 0.00
N LEU A 225 8.89 -39.62 1.04
CA LEU A 225 8.94 -39.11 2.41
C LEU A 225 9.93 -39.93 3.24
N THR A 226 10.79 -39.25 3.98
CA THR A 226 11.62 -39.86 5.02
C THR A 226 10.76 -40.38 6.18
N THR A 227 11.28 -41.32 6.97
CA THR A 227 10.58 -41.84 8.16
C THR A 227 10.15 -40.73 9.14
N PRO A 228 10.98 -39.72 9.45
CA PRO A 228 10.57 -38.59 10.29
C PRO A 228 9.43 -37.77 9.67
N GLN A 229 9.48 -37.50 8.37
CA GLN A 229 8.42 -36.74 7.68
C GLN A 229 7.08 -37.50 7.67
N LYS A 230 7.10 -38.82 7.48
CA LYS A 230 5.89 -39.66 7.58
C LYS A 230 5.28 -39.60 8.98
N SER A 231 6.12 -39.67 10.02
CA SER A 231 5.67 -39.58 11.41
C SER A 231 5.04 -38.22 11.70
N ALA A 232 5.72 -37.13 11.34
CA ALA A 232 5.23 -35.77 11.55
C ALA A 232 3.88 -35.51 10.83
N ILE A 233 3.75 -35.95 9.57
CA ILE A 233 2.48 -35.81 8.82
C ILE A 233 1.35 -36.58 9.51
N LYS A 234 1.61 -37.80 10.00
CA LYS A 234 0.59 -38.58 10.72
C LYS A 234 0.15 -37.92 12.02
N ILE A 235 1.09 -37.39 12.80
CA ILE A 235 0.80 -36.68 14.04
C ILE A 235 -0.07 -35.44 13.75
N MET A 236 0.32 -34.60 12.79
CA MET A 236 -0.44 -33.42 12.42
C MET A 236 -1.85 -33.77 11.91
N LEU A 237 -2.01 -34.84 11.12
CA LEU A 237 -3.34 -35.29 10.67
C LEU A 237 -4.21 -35.77 11.84
N GLN A 238 -3.63 -36.43 12.83
CA GLN A 238 -4.34 -36.89 14.03
C GLN A 238 -4.79 -35.71 14.89
N GLU A 239 -3.92 -34.74 15.14
CA GLU A 239 -4.27 -33.52 15.88
C GLU A 239 -5.37 -32.71 15.16
N ILE A 240 -5.29 -32.60 13.84
CA ILE A 240 -6.34 -31.97 13.03
C ILE A 240 -7.68 -32.71 13.19
N LEU A 241 -7.66 -34.04 13.17
CA LEU A 241 -8.87 -34.85 13.32
C LEU A 241 -9.51 -34.65 14.70
N GLU A 242 -8.71 -34.62 15.76
CA GLU A 242 -9.18 -34.36 17.12
C GLU A 242 -9.79 -32.97 17.26
N MET A 243 -9.15 -31.94 16.69
CA MET A 243 -9.69 -30.58 16.65
C MET A 243 -11.01 -30.48 15.90
N VAL A 244 -11.15 -31.19 14.77
CA VAL A 244 -12.39 -31.21 13.99
C VAL A 244 -13.51 -31.92 14.76
N ASN A 245 -13.21 -33.03 15.43
CA ASN A 245 -14.20 -33.75 16.23
C ASN A 245 -14.63 -32.99 17.48
N ALA A 246 -13.75 -32.16 18.04
CA ALA A 246 -14.05 -31.29 19.19
C ALA A 246 -14.80 -30.00 18.78
N ALA A 247 -14.83 -29.67 17.48
CA ALA A 247 -15.51 -28.48 17.00
C ALA A 247 -17.03 -28.65 17.09
N LYS A 248 -17.71 -27.66 17.65
CA LYS A 248 -19.18 -27.64 17.69
C LYS A 248 -19.73 -27.39 16.29
N ALA A 249 -20.69 -28.22 15.87
CA ALA A 249 -21.49 -27.95 14.69
C ALA A 249 -22.29 -26.65 14.91
N ILE A 250 -22.32 -25.79 13.88
CA ILE A 250 -23.12 -24.57 13.82
C ILE A 250 -24.44 -24.89 13.13
#